data_AF-A0A9L0SD57-F1
#
_entry.id   AF-A0A9L0SD57-F1
#
_cell.length_a   1.000
_cell.length_b   1.000
_cell.length_c   1.000
_cell.angle_alpha   90.00
_cell.angle_beta   90.00
_cell.angle_gamma   90.00
#
_symmetry.space_group_name_H-M   'P 1'
#
loop_
_entity.id
_entity.type
_entity.pdbx_description
1 polymer ?
#
loop_
_entity_poly.entity_id
_entity_poly.type
_entity_poly.pdbx_seq_one_letter_code
_entity_poly.pdbx_strand_id
1 'polypeptide(L)'
;MSETYLLWAWCRGLDGDVHRAPLVTGIPRGQAASEAVLQPAFPALGACRLRNTRAVRNEEAEAALVEPVEDVNRAAIPREILGQAGVWKVLCKDCRGQS
;
A
#
# COMPACT_ATOMS: atom_id res chain seq x y z
N MET A 1 12.18 -16.79 -1.43
CA MET A 1 11.31 -16.15 -0.41
C MET A 1 10.45 -15.14 -1.13
N SER A 2 9.13 -15.36 -1.19
CA SER A 2 8.22 -14.55 -2.02
C SER A 2 8.06 -13.13 -1.44
N GLU A 3 7.96 -12.11 -2.29
CA GLU A 3 7.74 -10.69 -1.92
C GLU A 3 6.63 -10.51 -0.87
N THR A 4 5.58 -11.33 -0.95
CA THR A 4 4.44 -11.37 -0.01
C THR A 4 4.83 -11.68 1.44
N TYR A 5 5.92 -12.42 1.69
CA TYR A 5 6.33 -12.83 3.03
C TYR A 5 7.04 -11.70 3.80
N LEU A 6 7.94 -10.98 3.13
CA LEU A 6 8.60 -9.79 3.70
C LEU A 6 7.59 -8.70 4.03
N LEU A 7 6.57 -8.60 3.18
CA LEU A 7 5.43 -7.73 3.34
C LEU A 7 4.60 -8.08 4.57
N TRP A 8 4.24 -9.36 4.72
CA TRP A 8 3.47 -9.84 5.86
C TRP A 8 4.21 -9.67 7.19
N ALA A 9 5.52 -9.95 7.20
CA ALA A 9 6.37 -9.75 8.37
C ALA A 9 6.44 -8.26 8.79
N TRP A 10 6.38 -7.34 7.82
CA TRP A 10 6.37 -5.90 8.08
C TRP A 10 5.00 -5.42 8.57
N CYS A 11 3.91 -5.83 7.91
CA CYS A 11 2.54 -5.59 8.38
C CYS A 11 2.31 -6.10 9.81
N ARG A 12 2.85 -7.27 10.16
CA ARG A 12 2.72 -7.85 11.51
C ARG A 12 3.48 -7.06 12.59
N GLY A 13 4.53 -6.32 12.21
CA GLY A 13 5.31 -5.50 13.14
C GLY A 13 4.69 -4.14 13.44
N LEU A 14 3.69 -3.72 12.66
CA LEU A 14 2.91 -2.51 12.87
C LEU A 14 1.65 -2.90 13.64
N ASP A 15 1.76 -2.88 14.97
CA ASP A 15 0.66 -3.16 15.90
C ASP A 15 -0.48 -2.14 15.71
N GLY A 16 -1.65 -2.61 15.26
CA GLY A 16 -2.86 -1.81 15.12
C GLY A 16 -3.33 -1.55 13.66
N ASP A 17 -4.51 -2.07 13.33
CA ASP A 17 -5.34 -1.72 12.16
C ASP A 17 -4.78 -1.88 10.73
N VAL A 18 -3.66 -2.57 10.56
CA VAL A 18 -3.18 -3.00 9.22
C VAL A 18 -4.19 -3.89 8.49
N HIS A 19 -5.18 -4.43 9.20
CA HIS A 19 -6.27 -5.19 8.61
C HIS A 19 -7.12 -4.39 7.63
N ARG A 20 -7.12 -3.04 7.68
CA ARG A 20 -7.89 -2.16 6.77
C ARG A 20 -7.04 -1.35 5.80
N ALA A 21 -5.74 -1.23 6.06
CA ALA A 21 -4.84 -0.41 5.27
C ALA A 21 -4.34 -1.16 4.01
N PRO A 22 -4.66 -0.72 2.79
CA PRO A 22 -3.99 -1.19 1.58
C PRO A 22 -2.50 -0.83 1.60
N LEU A 23 -1.72 -1.74 1.02
CA LEU A 23 -0.31 -1.49 0.77
C LEU A 23 -0.08 -1.18 -0.71
N VAL A 24 0.61 -0.08 -0.99
CA VAL A 24 1.04 0.31 -2.33
C VAL A 24 2.54 0.05 -2.47
N THR A 25 2.97 -0.67 -3.50
CA THR A 25 4.37 -0.97 -3.80
C THR A 25 4.74 -0.53 -5.21
N GLY A 26 6.04 -0.43 -5.49
CA GLY A 26 6.54 0.06 -6.77
C GLY A 26 6.63 1.59 -6.86
N ILE A 27 6.55 2.28 -5.72
CA ILE A 27 6.78 3.73 -5.65
C ILE A 27 8.28 3.95 -5.80
N PRO A 28 8.78 4.80 -6.70
CA PRO A 28 10.23 5.00 -6.82
C PRO A 28 10.78 5.68 -5.57
N ARG A 29 11.94 5.24 -5.06
CA ARG A 29 12.56 5.73 -3.80
C ARG A 29 12.89 7.23 -3.77
N GLY A 30 12.97 7.88 -4.93
CA GLY A 30 13.16 9.34 -5.02
C GLY A 30 11.87 10.14 -4.87
N GLN A 31 10.72 9.49 -5.00
CA GLN A 31 9.41 10.10 -4.83
C GLN A 31 8.90 9.68 -3.46
N ALA A 32 9.27 10.45 -2.44
CA ALA A 32 8.82 10.23 -1.07
C ALA A 32 7.31 9.94 -1.09
N ALA A 33 6.95 8.69 -0.80
CA ALA A 33 5.55 8.30 -0.77
C ALA A 33 4.86 9.23 0.23
N SER A 34 3.87 9.98 -0.24
CA SER A 34 3.18 11.01 0.52
C SER A 34 1.72 11.02 0.11
N GLU A 35 0.84 11.46 1.00
CA GLU A 35 -0.60 11.52 0.76
C GLU A 35 -0.93 12.33 -0.50
N ALA A 36 -0.22 13.44 -0.73
CA ALA A 36 -0.38 14.29 -1.91
C ALA A 36 -0.07 13.58 -3.23
N VAL A 37 0.75 12.53 -3.22
CA VAL A 37 1.08 11.73 -4.40
C VAL A 37 0.17 10.50 -4.50
N LEU A 38 -0.15 9.89 -3.36
CA LEU A 38 -0.95 8.67 -3.28
C LEU A 38 -2.43 8.94 -3.57
N GLN A 39 -3.00 10.03 -3.04
CA GLN A 39 -4.40 10.40 -3.24
C GLN A 39 -4.78 10.57 -4.73
N PRO A 40 -4.06 11.36 -5.54
CA PRO A 40 -4.39 11.50 -6.96
C PRO A 40 -4.08 10.24 -7.78
N ALA A 41 -3.05 9.47 -7.41
CA ALA A 41 -2.74 8.19 -8.07
C ALA A 41 -3.75 7.09 -7.70
N PHE A 42 -4.45 7.26 -6.57
CA PHE A 42 -5.33 6.24 -6.01
C PHE A 42 -6.72 6.79 -5.64
N PRO A 43 -7.51 7.26 -6.62
CA PRO A 43 -8.82 7.87 -6.37
C PRO A 43 -9.82 6.90 -5.71
N ALA A 44 -9.67 5.58 -5.92
CA ALA A 44 -10.50 4.56 -5.28
C ALA A 44 -10.31 4.48 -3.75
N LEU A 45 -9.19 4.99 -3.22
CA LEU A 45 -8.98 5.13 -1.77
C LEU A 45 -9.60 6.39 -1.18
N GLY A 46 -10.00 7.36 -2.02
CA GLY A 46 -10.45 8.66 -1.58
C GLY A 46 -9.41 9.37 -0.72
N ALA A 47 -9.87 10.07 0.32
CA ALA A 47 -8.99 10.63 1.32
C ALA A 47 -8.30 9.49 2.09
N CYS A 48 -6.98 9.40 1.97
CA CYS A 48 -6.18 8.40 2.67
C CYS A 48 -4.97 9.06 3.35
N ARG A 49 -4.56 8.49 4.48
CA ARG A 49 -3.42 8.88 5.30
C ARG A 49 -2.27 7.92 5.13
N LEU A 50 -1.07 8.44 4.98
CA LEU A 50 0.14 7.62 4.96
C LEU A 50 0.53 7.24 6.39
N ARG A 51 0.57 5.94 6.67
CA ARG A 51 0.94 5.40 7.99
C ARG A 51 2.42 5.06 8.08
N ASN A 52 2.98 4.48 7.03
CA ASN A 52 4.37 4.08 7.02
C ASN A 52 4.91 3.94 5.61
N THR A 53 6.22 4.15 5.45
CA THR A 53 6.93 3.88 4.20
C THR A 53 8.14 3.02 4.48
N ARG A 54 8.50 2.17 3.52
CA ARG A 54 9.72 1.37 3.60
C ARG A 54 10.35 1.20 2.25
N ALA A 55 11.63 1.54 2.17
CA ALA A 55 12.47 1.21 1.04
C ALA A 55 12.62 -0.31 0.91
N VAL A 56 12.24 -0.81 -0.25
CA VAL A 56 12.48 -2.17 -0.71
C VAL A 56 13.90 -2.21 -1.24
N ARG A 57 14.82 -2.69 -0.41
CA ARG A 57 16.28 -2.63 -0.64
C ARG A 57 16.75 -3.22 -1.98
N ASN A 58 15.96 -4.10 -2.60
CA ASN A 58 16.35 -4.81 -3.81
C ASN A 58 15.74 -4.24 -5.10
N GLU A 59 14.84 -3.26 -5.02
CA GLU A 59 14.02 -2.82 -6.16
C GLU A 59 14.12 -1.31 -6.46
N GLU A 60 14.99 -0.56 -5.75
CA GLU A 60 15.02 0.92 -5.79
C GLU A 60 13.63 1.57 -5.61
N ALA A 61 12.72 0.83 -5.01
CA ALA A 61 11.33 1.18 -4.80
C ALA A 61 11.03 1.28 -3.32
N GLU A 62 9.96 2.00 -2.99
CA GLU A 62 9.34 2.10 -1.70
C GLU A 62 7.97 1.43 -1.72
N ALA A 63 7.63 0.88 -0.56
CA ALA A 63 6.29 0.46 -0.22
C ALA A 63 5.69 1.47 0.74
N ALA A 64 4.44 1.85 0.52
CA ALA A 64 3.68 2.75 1.36
C ALA A 64 2.45 2.04 1.92
N LEU A 65 2.30 2.11 3.22
CA LEU A 65 1.08 1.68 3.91
C LEU A 65 0.16 2.90 4.04
N VAL A 66 -1.01 2.80 3.43
CA VAL A 66 -2.02 3.86 3.43
C VAL A 66 -3.27 3.39 4.13
N GLU A 67 -3.79 4.22 5.01
CA GLU A 67 -5.06 4.01 5.68
C GLU A 67 -6.11 4.94 5.08
N PRO A 68 -7.19 4.41 4.49
CA PRO A 68 -8.29 5.24 4.04
C PRO A 68 -9.01 5.88 5.22
N VAL A 69 -9.37 7.14 5.08
CA VAL A 69 -10.15 7.89 6.08
C VAL A 69 -11.59 7.38 6.13
N GLU A 70 -12.10 6.88 5.00
CA GLU A 70 -13.45 6.34 4.86
C GLU A 70 -13.42 4.82 4.69
N ASP A 71 -14.51 4.14 5.03
CA ASP A 71 -14.64 2.70 4.76
C ASP A 71 -14.81 2.48 3.26
N VAL A 72 -13.70 2.26 2.57
CA VAL A 72 -13.67 1.98 1.13
C VAL A 72 -13.95 0.51 0.87
N ASN A 73 -14.83 0.25 -0.10
CA ASN A 73 -15.09 -1.10 -0.55
C ASN A 73 -13.80 -1.72 -1.12
N ARG A 74 -13.25 -2.70 -0.43
CA ARG A 74 -12.00 -3.39 -0.84
C ARG A 74 -12.09 -4.05 -2.21
N ALA A 75 -13.27 -4.52 -2.59
CA ALA A 75 -13.50 -5.09 -3.92
C ALA A 75 -13.39 -4.04 -5.03
N ALA A 76 -13.58 -2.76 -4.70
CA ALA A 76 -13.40 -1.63 -5.61
C ALA A 76 -11.95 -1.12 -5.65
N ILE A 77 -11.06 -1.62 -4.80
CA ILE A 77 -9.66 -1.22 -4.79
C ILE A 77 -8.93 -1.95 -5.93
N PRO A 78 -8.48 -1.25 -6.99
CA PRO A 78 -7.67 -1.86 -8.05
C PRO A 78 -6.38 -2.45 -7.49
N ARG A 79 -5.95 -3.58 -8.06
CA ARG A 79 -4.71 -4.27 -7.69
C ARG A 79 -3.46 -3.60 -8.26
N GLU A 80 -3.65 -2.73 -9.25
CA GLU A 80 -2.60 -1.98 -9.93
C GLU A 80 -3.12 -0.59 -10.23
N ILE A 81 -2.31 0.43 -9.98
CA ILE A 81 -2.63 1.83 -10.26
C ILE A 81 -1.48 2.47 -11.02
N LEU A 82 -1.80 3.46 -11.87
CA LEU A 82 -0.78 4.18 -12.60
C LEU A 82 -0.20 5.29 -11.70
N GLY A 83 1.02 5.08 -11.24
CA GLY A 83 1.80 6.08 -10.52
C GLY A 83 2.65 6.93 -11.45
N GLN A 84 3.27 7.96 -10.87
CA GLN A 84 4.07 8.95 -11.58
C GLN A 84 5.33 8.36 -12.26
N ALA A 85 5.78 7.17 -11.87
CA ALA A 85 6.95 6.49 -12.45
C ALA A 85 6.66 5.06 -12.93
N GLY A 86 5.38 4.74 -13.22
CA GLY A 86 4.98 3.44 -13.72
C GLY A 86 3.85 2.82 -12.90
N VAL A 87 3.62 1.53 -13.09
CA VAL A 87 2.53 0.82 -12.42
C VAL A 87 2.91 0.52 -10.98
N TRP A 88 2.11 1.01 -10.04
CA TRP A 88 2.19 0.66 -8.63
C TRP A 88 1.25 -0.49 -8.35
N LYS A 89 1.71 -1.47 -7.57
CA LYS A 89 0.91 -2.62 -7.18
C LYS A 89 0.26 -2.35 -5.85
N VAL A 90 -1.00 -2.72 -5.73
CA VAL A 90 -1.79 -2.57 -4.52
C VAL A 90 -2.14 -3.94 -3.97
N LEU A 91 -1.78 -4.15 -2.72
CA LEU A 91 -2.05 -5.37 -1.98
C LEU A 91 -3.06 -5.05 -0.88
N CYS A 92 -4.30 -5.47 -1.12
CA CYS A 92 -5.35 -5.51 -0.11
C CYS A 92 -5.44 -6.94 0.42
N LYS A 93 -4.95 -7.21 1.63
CA LYS A 93 -5.21 -8.52 2.25
C LYS A 93 -6.58 -8.46 2.93
N ASP A 94 -7.55 -9.18 2.38
CA ASP A 94 -8.76 -9.52 3.13
C ASP A 94 -8.33 -10.47 4.26
N CYS A 95 -8.49 -10.06 5.51
CA CYS A 95 -8.23 -10.96 6.63
C CYS A 95 -9.39 -11.93 6.89
N ARG A 96 -10.42 -11.94 6.05
CA ARG A 96 -11.45 -13.00 6.04
C ARG A 96 -11.06 -14.10 5.07
N GLY A 97 -10.16 -14.99 5.50
CA GLY A 97 -9.86 -16.20 4.74
C GLY A 97 -8.43 -16.70 4.89
N GLN A 98 -8.04 -17.07 6.10
CA GLN A 98 -7.13 -18.19 6.30
C GLN A 98 -7.71 -19.00 7.46
N SER A 99 -8.73 -19.80 7.13
CA SER A 99 -9.07 -21.02 7.87
C SER A 99 -7.94 -22.03 7.73
#